data_AF-A0A3D3SU89-F1
#
_entry.id   AF-A0A3D3SU89-F1
#
_cell.length_a   1.000
_cell.length_b   1.000
_cell.length_c   1.000
_cell.angle_alpha   90.00
_cell.angle_beta   90.00
_cell.angle_gamma   90.00
#
_symmetry.space_group_name_H-M   'P 1'
#
loop_
_entity.id
_entity.type
_entity.pdbx_description
1 polymer ?
#
loop_
_entity_poly.entity_id
_entity_poly.type
_entity_poly.pdbx_seq_one_letter_code
_entity_poly.pdbx_strand_id
1 'polypeptide(L)'
;SSPALLSIAAGLSVQKLRDWSGLQAIVRCMPNTPAMVGQGITGLYAPTGLQTLHREQSNDLMRGLGPTVWLNTEDEINTVTAVSGSGPAYVFYFVECFIKAAQAT
;
A
#
# COMPACT_ATOMS: atom_id res chain seq x y z
N SER A 1 -5.14 -14.22 -21.06
CA SER A 1 -5.28 -12.79 -20.70
C SER A 1 -3.90 -12.17 -20.67
N SER A 2 -3.75 -10.90 -21.06
CA SER A 2 -2.48 -10.19 -20.91
C SER A 2 -2.19 -9.97 -19.41
N PRO A 3 -0.93 -10.11 -18.95
CA PRO A 3 -0.61 -9.99 -17.53
C PRO A 3 -0.81 -8.56 -17.00
N ALA A 4 -1.12 -8.44 -15.71
CA ALA A 4 -1.12 -7.17 -14.98
C ALA A 4 0.13 -7.05 -14.11
N LEU A 5 0.73 -5.86 -14.05
CA LEU A 5 1.81 -5.53 -13.14
C LEU A 5 1.23 -4.93 -11.85
N LEU A 6 1.48 -5.58 -10.72
CA LEU A 6 1.23 -5.05 -9.39
C LEU A 6 2.54 -4.52 -8.80
N SER A 7 2.60 -3.23 -8.45
CA SER A 7 3.85 -2.58 -8.00
C SER A 7 3.72 -1.96 -6.61
N ILE A 8 4.66 -2.31 -5.72
CA ILE A 8 4.86 -1.72 -4.39
C ILE A 8 5.87 -0.56 -4.38
N ALA A 9 6.37 -0.16 -5.55
CA ALA A 9 7.46 0.81 -5.64
C ALA A 9 6.99 2.23 -5.30
N ALA A 10 7.55 2.79 -4.22
CA ALA A 10 7.33 4.18 -3.84
C ALA A 10 7.88 5.14 -4.91
N GLY A 11 7.19 6.27 -5.13
CA GLY A 11 7.66 7.35 -6.00
C GLY A 11 7.61 7.07 -7.52
N LEU A 12 7.16 5.89 -7.96
CA LEU A 12 6.95 5.58 -9.37
C LEU A 12 5.47 5.73 -9.74
N SER A 13 5.16 6.60 -10.71
CA SER A 13 3.79 6.72 -11.22
C SER A 13 3.42 5.55 -12.13
N VAL A 14 2.13 5.35 -12.36
CA VAL A 14 1.58 4.40 -13.33
C VAL A 14 2.22 4.62 -14.69
N GLN A 15 2.34 5.88 -15.12
CA GLN A 15 2.97 6.19 -16.41
C GLN A 15 4.42 5.70 -16.47
N LYS A 16 5.24 5.99 -15.45
CA LYS A 16 6.64 5.50 -15.39
C LYS A 16 6.70 3.98 -15.42
N LEU A 17 5.79 3.31 -14.72
CA LEU A 17 5.71 1.84 -14.71
C LEU A 17 5.31 1.28 -16.07
N ARG A 18 4.39 1.93 -16.80
CA ARG A 18 4.06 1.56 -18.19
C ARG A 18 5.25 1.72 -19.11
N ASP A 19 5.94 2.86 -19.03
CA ASP A 19 7.09 3.18 -19.87
C ASP A 19 8.24 2.18 -19.65
N TRP A 20 8.46 1.75 -18.41
CA TRP A 20 9.49 0.76 -18.07
C TRP A 20 9.11 -0.68 -18.42
N SER A 21 7.86 -1.07 -18.17
CA SER A 21 7.45 -2.48 -18.34
C SER A 21 6.88 -2.81 -19.72
N GLY A 22 6.42 -1.80 -20.47
CA GLY A 22 5.64 -1.97 -21.69
C GLY A 22 4.21 -2.48 -21.45
N LEU A 23 3.82 -2.73 -20.19
CA LEU A 23 2.49 -3.25 -19.84
C LEU A 23 1.48 -2.12 -19.65
N GLN A 24 0.24 -2.34 -20.07
CA GLN A 24 -0.84 -1.34 -19.92
C GLN A 24 -1.66 -1.54 -18.64
N ALA A 25 -1.81 -2.79 -18.20
CA ALA A 25 -2.51 -3.17 -16.98
C ALA A 25 -1.57 -3.00 -15.79
N ILE A 26 -1.61 -1.82 -15.16
CA ILE A 26 -0.80 -1.48 -14.00
C ILE A 26 -1.73 -1.27 -12.80
N VAL A 27 -1.37 -1.89 -11.68
CA VAL A 27 -1.94 -1.60 -10.36
C VAL A 27 -0.78 -1.17 -9.48
N ARG A 28 -0.88 0.01 -8.88
CA ARG A 28 0.02 0.42 -7.82
C ARG A 28 -0.60 0.00 -6.49
N CYS A 29 0.24 -0.49 -5.59
CA CYS A 29 -0.13 -0.74 -4.21
C CYS A 29 0.94 -0.19 -3.28
N MET A 30 0.57 0.08 -2.03
CA MET A 30 1.52 0.59 -1.04
C MET A 30 1.21 -0.01 0.33
N PRO A 31 1.79 -1.19 0.65
CA PRO A 31 1.67 -1.79 1.96
C PRO A 31 2.53 -1.03 3.00
N ASN A 32 2.30 -1.29 4.27
CA ASN A 32 3.08 -0.74 5.39
C ASN A 32 3.76 -1.86 6.22
N THR A 33 4.65 -1.48 7.14
CA THR A 33 5.49 -2.41 7.92
C THR A 33 4.73 -3.53 8.65
N PRO A 34 3.53 -3.29 9.24
CA PRO A 34 2.72 -4.35 9.85
C PRO A 34 2.24 -5.46 8.88
N ALA A 35 2.38 -5.27 7.57
CA ALA A 35 2.10 -6.32 6.57
C ALA A 35 2.88 -7.61 6.81
N MET A 36 4.09 -7.53 7.40
CA MET A 36 4.92 -8.70 7.71
C MET A 36 4.29 -9.66 8.71
N VAL A 37 3.31 -9.19 9.50
CA VAL A 37 2.55 -9.99 10.47
C VAL A 37 1.06 -10.09 10.10
N GLY A 38 0.70 -9.77 8.84
CA GLY A 38 -0.68 -9.82 8.35
C GLY A 38 -1.61 -8.75 8.93
N GLN A 39 -1.06 -7.71 9.56
CA GLN A 39 -1.81 -6.60 10.16
C GLN A 39 -1.60 -5.28 9.40
N GLY A 40 -1.20 -5.38 8.14
CA GLY A 40 -0.96 -4.23 7.28
C GLY A 40 -2.24 -3.61 6.76
N ILE A 41 -2.13 -2.38 6.25
CA ILE A 41 -3.17 -1.75 5.44
C ILE A 41 -2.53 -1.33 4.13
N THR A 42 -3.12 -1.77 3.01
CA THR A 42 -2.57 -1.51 1.68
C THR A 42 -3.53 -0.65 0.87
N GLY A 43 -3.08 0.53 0.46
CA GLY A 43 -3.76 1.33 -0.56
C GLY A 43 -3.50 0.75 -1.95
N LEU A 44 -4.52 0.65 -2.80
CA LEU A 44 -4.41 0.24 -4.20
C LEU A 44 -4.99 1.30 -5.12
N TYR A 45 -4.27 1.57 -6.21
CA TYR A 45 -4.73 2.47 -7.27
C TYR A 45 -4.49 1.83 -8.64
N ALA A 46 -5.45 2.02 -9.53
CA ALA A 46 -5.29 1.72 -10.95
C ALA A 46 -6.08 2.74 -11.78
N PRO A 47 -5.59 3.12 -12.96
CA PRO A 47 -6.30 4.00 -13.87
C PRO A 47 -7.59 3.34 -14.40
N THR A 48 -8.47 4.16 -14.94
CA THR A 48 -9.69 3.69 -15.61
C THR A 48 -9.35 2.75 -16.78
N GLY A 49 -10.21 1.76 -17.02
CA GLY A 49 -10.01 0.76 -18.08
C GLY A 49 -9.22 -0.47 -17.64
N LEU A 50 -8.80 -0.59 -16.37
CA LEU A 50 -8.33 -1.86 -15.84
C LEU A 50 -9.48 -2.89 -15.84
N GLN A 51 -9.21 -4.11 -16.32
CA GLN A 51 -10.17 -5.21 -16.26
C GLN A 51 -10.52 -5.55 -14.81
N THR A 52 -11.80 -5.86 -14.56
CA THR A 52 -12.30 -6.25 -13.24
C THR A 52 -11.51 -7.41 -12.65
N LEU A 53 -11.17 -8.41 -13.46
CA LEU A 53 -10.36 -9.56 -13.04
C LEU A 53 -9.01 -9.15 -12.44
N HIS A 54 -8.29 -8.22 -13.08
CA HIS A 54 -6.99 -7.76 -12.56
C HIS A 54 -7.14 -6.94 -11.28
N ARG A 55 -8.24 -6.20 -11.15
CA ARG A 55 -8.58 -5.48 -9.92
C ARG A 55 -8.81 -6.46 -8.77
N GLU A 56 -9.64 -7.48 -8.99
CA GLU A 56 -9.97 -8.51 -8.00
C GLU A 56 -8.73 -9.32 -7.59
N GLN A 57 -7.94 -9.79 -8.55
CA GLN A 57 -6.72 -10.54 -8.28
C GLN A 57 -5.70 -9.72 -7.47
N SER A 58 -5.51 -8.45 -7.83
CA SER A 58 -4.60 -7.55 -7.10
C SER A 58 -5.10 -7.29 -5.68
N ASN A 59 -6.41 -7.13 -5.51
CA ASN A 59 -7.04 -6.96 -4.21
C ASN A 59 -6.83 -8.21 -3.34
N ASP A 60 -7.13 -9.39 -3.86
CA ASP A 60 -7.05 -10.64 -3.10
C ASP A 60 -5.61 -10.98 -2.70
N LEU A 61 -4.64 -10.70 -3.57
CA LEU A 61 -3.22 -10.85 -3.25
C LEU A 61 -2.81 -9.93 -2.08
N MET A 62 -3.22 -8.67 -2.12
CA MET A 62 -2.91 -7.72 -1.03
C MET A 62 -3.69 -8.00 0.25
N ARG A 63 -4.89 -8.63 0.18
CA ARG A 63 -5.66 -9.03 1.37
C ARG A 63 -4.95 -10.06 2.24
N GLY A 64 -4.00 -10.82 1.68
CA GLY A 64 -3.11 -11.69 2.47
C GLY A 64 -2.20 -10.92 3.44
N LEU A 65 -2.00 -9.62 3.23
CA LEU A 65 -1.17 -8.75 4.06
C LEU A 65 -1.99 -7.95 5.10
N GLY A 66 -3.32 -8.05 5.05
CA GLY A 66 -4.28 -7.26 5.85
C GLY A 66 -5.28 -6.49 4.97
N PRO A 67 -6.10 -5.59 5.55
CA PRO A 67 -7.12 -4.86 4.80
C PRO A 67 -6.59 -4.04 3.62
N THR A 68 -7.40 -3.94 2.57
CA THR A 68 -7.10 -3.17 1.36
C THR A 68 -8.04 -1.98 1.21
N VAL A 69 -7.54 -0.88 0.63
CA VAL A 69 -8.32 0.32 0.33
C VAL A 69 -8.09 0.71 -1.11
N TRP A 70 -9.15 0.73 -1.92
CA TRP A 70 -9.07 1.23 -3.30
C TRP A 70 -9.20 2.75 -3.34
N LEU A 71 -8.28 3.36 -4.07
CA LEU A 71 -8.12 4.80 -4.17
C LEU A 71 -8.67 5.30 -5.51
N ASN A 72 -9.18 6.52 -5.50
CA ASN A 72 -9.82 7.14 -6.66
C ASN A 72 -8.79 7.83 -7.55
N THR A 73 -7.76 8.42 -6.94
CA THR A 73 -6.69 9.15 -7.63
C THR A 73 -5.33 8.54 -7.35
N GLU A 74 -4.39 8.76 -8.25
CA GLU A 74 -3.03 8.24 -8.07
C GLU A 74 -2.32 8.89 -6.88
N ASP A 75 -2.58 10.18 -6.63
CA ASP A 75 -1.95 10.95 -5.57
C ASP A 75 -2.35 10.48 -4.17
N GLU A 76 -3.55 9.90 -4.03
CA GLU A 76 -4.02 9.30 -2.78
C GLU A 76 -3.12 8.15 -2.30
N ILE A 77 -2.34 7.51 -3.18
CA ILE A 77 -1.35 6.51 -2.73
C ILE A 77 -0.39 7.13 -1.74
N ASN A 78 0.10 8.34 -2.00
CA ASN A 78 1.05 9.01 -1.12
C ASN A 78 0.39 9.37 0.21
N THR A 79 -0.87 9.78 0.20
CA THR A 79 -1.64 10.09 1.42
C THR A 79 -1.83 8.84 2.29
N VAL A 80 -2.26 7.73 1.71
CA VAL A 80 -2.40 6.46 2.46
C VAL A 80 -1.06 6.00 2.99
N THR A 81 0.01 6.11 2.19
CA THR A 81 1.39 5.79 2.62
C THR A 81 1.81 6.62 3.82
N ALA A 82 1.55 7.93 3.79
CA ALA A 82 1.97 8.82 4.85
C ALA A 82 1.31 8.42 6.18
N VAL A 83 0.01 8.12 6.16
CA VAL A 83 -0.74 7.76 7.37
C VAL A 83 -0.42 6.32 7.82
N SER A 84 -0.49 5.34 6.92
CA SER A 84 -0.33 3.93 7.26
C SER A 84 1.14 3.55 7.50
N GLY A 85 2.09 4.21 6.84
CA GLY A 85 3.52 3.99 6.99
C GLY A 85 4.09 4.59 8.27
N SER A 86 3.69 5.82 8.62
CA SER A 86 4.18 6.49 9.85
C SER A 86 3.38 6.15 11.11
N GLY A 87 2.11 5.76 10.97
CA GLY A 87 1.23 5.41 12.08
C GLY A 87 1.84 4.43 13.09
N PRO A 88 2.39 3.27 12.65
CA PRO A 88 3.06 2.33 13.55
C PRO A 88 4.23 2.95 14.32
N ALA A 89 5.01 3.83 13.69
CA ALA A 89 6.13 4.50 14.36
C ALA A 89 5.64 5.43 15.48
N TYR A 90 4.54 6.16 15.27
CA TYR A 90 3.94 6.99 16.33
C TYR A 90 3.44 6.15 17.51
N VAL A 91 2.81 5.00 17.23
CA VAL A 91 2.35 4.07 18.27
C VAL A 91 3.54 3.49 19.05
N PHE A 92 4.59 3.05 18.36
CA PHE A 92 5.80 2.55 19.01
C PHE A 92 6.46 3.61 19.90
N TYR A 93 6.55 4.85 19.41
CA TYR A 93 7.11 5.95 20.18
C TYR A 93 6.27 6.27 21.43
N PHE A 94 4.94 6.26 21.30
CA PHE A 94 4.04 6.44 22.45
C PHE A 94 4.26 5.35 23.51
N VAL A 95 4.32 4.08 23.09
CA VAL A 95 4.57 2.94 24.00
C VAL A 95 5.94 3.07 24.68
N GLU A 96 6.98 3.47 23.94
CA GLU A 96 8.32 3.71 24.49
C GLU A 96 8.30 4.79 25.58
N CYS A 97 7.62 5.92 25.33
CA CYS A 97 7.45 6.98 26.32
C CYS A 97 6.69 6.51 27.57
N PHE A 98 5.63 5.71 27.38
CA PHE A 98 4.84 5.17 28.48
C PHE A 98 5.66 4.22 29.37
N ILE A 99 6.46 3.33 28.77
CA ILE A 99 7.37 2.44 29.50
C ILE A 99 8.40 3.24 30.31
N LYS A 100 9.00 4.28 29.71
CA LYS A 100 9.96 5.15 30.40
C LYS A 100 9.33 5.85 31.62
N ALA A 101 8.09 6.31 31.50
CA ALA A 101 7.37 6.92 32.61
C ALA A 101 7.09 5.93 33.75
N ALA A 102 6.69 4.69 33.42
CA ALA A 102 6.43 3.65 34.41
C ALA A 102 7.69 3.21 35.18
N GLN A 103 8.86 3.17 34.52
CA GLN A 103 10.14 2.81 35.17
C GLN A 103 10.71 3.90 36.07
N ALA A 104 10.29 5.16 35.89
CA ALA A 104 10.71 6.28 36.71
C ALA A 104 9.92 6.41 38.03
N THR A 105 8.99 5.48 38.29
CA THR A 105 8.19 5.36 39.53
C THR A 105 8.76 4.26 40.41
#